data_AF-A0A3M1I8Q2-F1
#
_entry.id   AF-A0A3M1I8Q2-F1
#
_cell.length_a   1.000
_cell.length_b   1.000
_cell.length_c   1.000
_cell.angle_alpha   90.00
_cell.angle_beta   90.00
_cell.angle_gamma   90.00
#
_symmetry.space_group_name_H-M   'P 1'
#
loop_
_entity.id
_entity.type
_entity.pdbx_description
1 polymer ?
#
loop_
_entity_poly.entity_id
_entity_poly.type
_entity_poly.pdbx_seq_one_letter_code
_entity_poly.pdbx_strand_id
1 'polypeptide(L)'
;MTSNLTLTLLPGEYTVHRLPPEAPIPFQALRGAFYALTRTAEELSLVCPSEVAVPGNRHEAGWALLKVEGPLDFGMIGVLADLSGALATAGVSLFAISTFDTDYLLVKAEDLSRALAALRAAGHRVDGAPEPPEDESPPPWARPRRRDRAIQDEAWIISFLERADYGVLATCVGGRPFTVARNFVYVPERRCIYLHGARAGRTYETVLHGARANFNVSEMGRLLPADTAMEMGVEYAGVVVFGRVSLVEDPDEAKDALRRLVEKYFPHLRAGRDYTPVQDVDLKVTAVLRLDVEAWSGKQKQAPPDFPGAFWWGEKNTPKTV
;
A
#
# COMPACT_ATOMS: atom_id res chain seq x y z
N MET A 1 -15.72 -0.09 -24.77
CA MET A 1 -16.67 -0.60 -23.76
C MET A 1 -15.82 -1.30 -22.73
N THR A 2 -15.71 -0.76 -21.52
CA THR A 2 -14.96 -1.39 -20.43
C THR A 2 -15.80 -2.54 -19.88
N SER A 3 -15.26 -3.75 -19.91
CA SER A 3 -15.97 -4.94 -19.41
C SER A 3 -15.68 -5.10 -17.93
N ASN A 4 -16.70 -5.19 -17.08
CA ASN A 4 -16.49 -5.40 -15.63
C ASN A 4 -16.20 -6.88 -15.33
N LEU A 5 -14.98 -7.30 -15.64
CA LEU A 5 -14.49 -8.66 -15.45
C LEU A 5 -14.10 -8.90 -13.98
N THR A 6 -14.25 -10.14 -13.53
CA THR A 6 -13.69 -10.61 -12.26
C THR A 6 -12.47 -11.46 -12.55
N LEU A 7 -11.37 -11.20 -11.86
CA LEU A 7 -10.15 -12.00 -11.90
C LEU A 7 -9.89 -12.59 -10.51
N THR A 8 -9.25 -13.75 -10.45
CA THR A 8 -8.80 -14.39 -9.22
C THR A 8 -7.28 -14.56 -9.27
N LEU A 9 -6.55 -13.97 -8.32
CA LEU A 9 -5.13 -14.31 -8.15
C LEU A 9 -5.03 -15.73 -7.57
N LEU A 10 -4.30 -16.58 -8.27
CA LEU A 10 -4.00 -17.94 -7.84
C LEU A 10 -2.77 -17.94 -6.93
N PRO A 11 -2.75 -18.80 -5.89
CA PRO A 11 -1.65 -18.84 -4.95
C PRO A 11 -0.35 -19.35 -5.60
N GLY A 12 0.77 -18.96 -4.99
CA GLY A 12 2.10 -19.39 -5.38
C GLY A 12 2.72 -18.55 -6.50
N GLU A 13 3.99 -18.82 -6.76
CA GLU A 13 4.72 -18.25 -7.89
C GLU A 13 4.86 -19.29 -9.00
N TYR A 14 4.95 -18.81 -10.23
CA TYR A 14 5.09 -19.61 -11.44
C TYR A 14 6.40 -19.28 -12.15
N THR A 15 6.91 -20.27 -12.88
CA THR A 15 8.11 -20.14 -13.72
C THR A 15 7.77 -20.56 -15.14
N VAL A 16 8.26 -19.78 -16.12
CA VAL A 16 8.19 -20.09 -17.54
C VAL A 16 9.52 -20.72 -17.95
N HIS A 17 9.49 -21.99 -18.36
CA HIS A 17 10.65 -22.75 -18.78
C HIS A 17 10.69 -22.90 -20.30
N ARG A 18 11.89 -22.79 -20.87
CA ARG A 18 12.16 -23.13 -22.27
C ARG A 18 13.01 -24.39 -22.33
N LEU A 19 12.47 -25.44 -22.94
CA LEU A 19 13.15 -26.72 -23.18
C LEU A 19 13.37 -26.95 -24.68
N PRO A 20 14.33 -27.81 -25.08
CA PRO A 20 14.48 -28.22 -26.48
C PRO A 20 13.18 -28.79 -27.08
N PRO A 21 12.95 -28.67 -28.40
CA PRO A 21 11.71 -29.10 -29.06
C PRO A 21 11.44 -30.60 -28.94
N GLU A 22 12.47 -31.42 -28.73
CA GLU A 22 12.38 -32.87 -28.54
C GLU A 22 12.53 -33.30 -27.07
N ALA A 23 12.57 -32.35 -26.13
CA ALA A 23 12.70 -32.67 -24.72
C ALA A 23 11.52 -33.53 -24.26
N PRO A 24 11.77 -34.57 -23.44
CA PRO A 24 10.71 -35.36 -22.84
C PRO A 24 9.82 -34.46 -21.99
N ILE A 25 8.52 -34.76 -21.97
CA ILE A 25 7.56 -34.00 -21.17
C ILE A 25 7.90 -34.23 -19.68
N PRO A 26 8.15 -33.16 -18.90
CA PRO A 26 8.42 -33.28 -17.48
C PRO A 26 7.11 -33.58 -16.73
N PHE A 27 6.70 -34.85 -16.69
CA PHE A 27 5.43 -35.28 -16.09
C PHE A 27 5.23 -34.83 -14.63
N GLN A 28 6.31 -34.59 -13.89
CA GLN A 28 6.25 -34.04 -12.53
C GLN A 28 5.63 -32.63 -12.48
N ALA A 29 5.83 -31.82 -13.53
CA ALA A 29 5.27 -30.47 -13.63
C ALA A 29 3.78 -30.45 -13.99
N LEU A 30 3.24 -31.57 -14.48
CA LEU A 30 1.84 -31.70 -14.86
C LEU A 30 0.92 -32.07 -13.68
N ARG A 31 1.45 -32.05 -12.44
CA ARG A 31 0.70 -32.41 -11.23
C ARG A 31 0.13 -31.20 -10.48
N GLY A 32 0.57 -29.99 -10.82
CA GLY A 32 0.11 -28.75 -10.18
C GLY A 32 -1.33 -28.38 -10.56
N ALA A 33 -1.95 -27.52 -9.76
CA ALA A 33 -3.31 -27.02 -10.00
C ALA A 33 -3.45 -26.20 -11.30
N PHE A 34 -2.35 -25.59 -11.77
CA PHE A 34 -2.24 -24.97 -13.07
C PHE A 34 -0.89 -25.28 -13.71
N TYR A 35 -0.92 -25.65 -14.98
CA TYR A 35 0.25 -25.71 -15.86
C TYR A 35 -0.18 -25.44 -17.30
N ALA A 36 0.75 -24.96 -18.12
CA ALA A 36 0.55 -24.82 -19.56
C ALA A 36 1.75 -25.40 -20.29
N LEU A 37 1.50 -26.28 -21.27
CA LEU A 37 2.54 -26.93 -22.05
C LEU A 37 2.26 -26.70 -23.53
N THR A 38 3.20 -26.03 -24.20
CA THR A 38 3.10 -25.77 -25.64
C THR A 38 4.36 -26.31 -26.32
N ARG A 39 4.18 -27.23 -27.26
CA ARG A 39 5.28 -27.73 -28.10
C ARG A 39 5.18 -27.14 -29.49
N THR A 40 6.28 -26.60 -29.97
CA THR A 40 6.46 -26.14 -31.36
C THR A 40 7.66 -26.88 -31.96
N ALA A 41 7.96 -26.61 -33.23
CA ALA A 41 9.19 -27.11 -33.85
C ALA A 41 10.47 -26.50 -33.25
N GLU A 42 10.36 -25.39 -32.50
CA GLU A 42 11.50 -24.63 -31.97
C GLU A 42 11.78 -24.90 -30.50
N GLU A 43 10.76 -25.25 -29.73
CA GLU A 43 10.86 -25.47 -28.29
C GLU A 43 9.68 -26.22 -27.68
N LEU A 44 9.89 -26.65 -26.44
CA LEU A 44 8.84 -27.01 -25.51
C LEU A 44 8.78 -25.92 -24.42
N SER A 45 7.72 -25.12 -24.43
CA SER A 45 7.44 -24.09 -23.43
C SER A 45 6.55 -24.67 -22.34
N LEU A 46 6.95 -24.47 -21.08
CA LEU A 46 6.23 -24.96 -19.90
C LEU A 46 6.07 -23.85 -18.88
N VAL A 47 4.83 -23.59 -18.49
CA VAL A 47 4.50 -22.80 -17.30
C VAL A 47 4.04 -23.75 -16.21
N CYS A 48 4.68 -23.69 -15.04
CA CYS A 48 4.30 -24.47 -13.86
C CYS A 48 4.66 -23.73 -12.57
N PRO A 49 4.18 -24.18 -11.40
CA PRO A 49 4.59 -23.62 -10.11
C PRO A 49 6.11 -23.66 -9.93
N SER A 50 6.69 -22.60 -9.38
CA SER A 50 8.15 -22.42 -9.24
C SER A 50 8.81 -23.45 -8.31
N GLU A 51 8.05 -24.07 -7.42
CA GLU A 51 8.48 -25.17 -6.55
C GLU A 51 8.76 -26.48 -7.32
N VAL A 52 8.27 -26.60 -8.55
CA VAL A 52 8.52 -27.77 -9.38
C VAL A 52 9.89 -27.64 -10.05
N ALA A 53 10.78 -28.58 -9.74
CA ALA A 53 12.04 -28.69 -10.45
C ALA A 53 11.81 -29.12 -11.92
N VAL A 54 12.26 -28.32 -12.88
CA VAL A 54 12.26 -28.64 -14.30
C VAL A 54 13.70 -28.70 -14.81
N PRO A 55 14.11 -29.79 -15.49
CA PRO A 55 15.47 -29.93 -15.99
C PRO A 55 15.71 -28.97 -17.17
N GLY A 56 16.52 -27.93 -16.98
CA GLY A 56 16.87 -26.97 -18.03
C GLY A 56 17.58 -25.73 -17.50
N ASN A 57 18.26 -24.99 -18.36
CA ASN A 57 19.05 -23.81 -17.99
C ASN A 57 18.37 -22.48 -18.30
N ARG A 58 17.38 -22.43 -19.20
CA ARG A 58 16.65 -21.20 -19.55
C ARG A 58 15.25 -21.23 -18.96
N HIS A 59 15.03 -20.37 -17.98
CA HIS A 59 13.76 -20.18 -17.33
C HIS A 59 13.62 -18.73 -16.88
N GLU A 60 12.38 -18.33 -16.62
CA GLU A 60 12.06 -17.03 -16.10
C GLU A 60 11.06 -17.19 -14.96
N ALA A 61 11.53 -16.98 -13.74
CA ALA A 61 10.76 -17.15 -12.51
C ALA A 61 10.07 -15.84 -12.06
N GLY A 62 9.40 -15.91 -10.91
CA GLY A 62 8.78 -14.75 -10.26
C GLY A 62 7.54 -14.26 -10.99
N TRP A 63 6.69 -15.17 -11.46
CA TRP A 63 5.39 -14.82 -12.06
C TRP A 63 4.25 -15.06 -11.09
N ALA A 64 3.33 -14.12 -11.02
CA ALA A 64 2.04 -14.23 -10.35
C ALA A 64 0.95 -14.49 -11.40
N LEU A 65 -0.01 -15.36 -11.07
CA LEU A 65 -1.01 -15.87 -12.02
C LEU A 65 -2.42 -15.37 -11.66
N LEU A 66 -3.04 -14.64 -12.59
CA LEU A 66 -4.42 -14.16 -12.49
C LEU A 66 -5.30 -14.97 -13.43
N LYS A 67 -6.31 -15.65 -12.90
CA LYS A 67 -7.38 -16.30 -13.68
C LYS A 67 -8.45 -15.27 -13.99
N VAL A 68 -8.87 -15.13 -15.25
CA VAL A 68 -10.12 -14.42 -15.57
C VAL A 68 -11.29 -15.36 -15.24
N GLU A 69 -12.27 -14.92 -14.46
CA GLU A 69 -13.43 -15.74 -14.16
C GLU A 69 -14.34 -15.83 -15.38
N GLY A 70 -14.60 -17.07 -15.80
CA GLY A 70 -15.38 -17.45 -16.98
C GLY A 70 -16.48 -18.46 -16.66
N PRO A 71 -17.21 -18.96 -17.68
CA PRO A 71 -16.72 -19.11 -19.05
C PRO A 71 -16.83 -17.84 -19.92
N LEU A 72 -15.78 -17.58 -20.71
CA LEU A 72 -15.73 -16.58 -21.76
C LEU A 72 -16.17 -17.26 -23.07
N ASP A 73 -17.21 -16.72 -23.69
CA ASP A 73 -17.70 -17.21 -24.99
C ASP A 73 -16.66 -16.95 -26.09
N PHE A 74 -16.47 -17.88 -27.04
CA PHE A 74 -15.51 -17.74 -28.14
C PHE A 74 -15.81 -16.54 -29.07
N GLY A 75 -17.06 -16.08 -29.11
CA GLY A 75 -17.47 -14.87 -29.83
C GLY A 75 -17.26 -13.57 -29.05
N MET A 76 -16.78 -13.64 -27.81
CA MET A 76 -16.50 -12.47 -26.99
C MET A 76 -15.25 -11.75 -27.49
N ILE A 77 -15.43 -10.51 -27.97
CA ILE A 77 -14.35 -9.70 -28.53
C ILE A 77 -13.89 -8.68 -27.49
N GLY A 78 -12.57 -8.51 -27.37
CA GLY A 78 -11.97 -7.37 -26.67
C GLY A 78 -11.59 -7.61 -25.21
N VAL A 79 -11.85 -8.78 -24.62
CA VAL A 79 -11.47 -9.12 -23.24
C VAL A 79 -9.96 -8.96 -23.03
N LEU A 80 -9.15 -9.68 -23.80
CA LEU A 80 -7.70 -9.61 -23.67
C LEU A 80 -7.16 -8.22 -24.05
N ALA A 81 -7.81 -7.51 -24.98
CA ALA A 81 -7.41 -6.16 -25.37
C ALA A 81 -7.66 -5.14 -24.24
N ASP A 82 -8.77 -5.26 -23.52
CA ASP A 82 -9.11 -4.43 -22.35
C ASP A 82 -8.10 -4.67 -21.21
N LEU A 83 -7.88 -5.95 -20.86
CA LEU A 83 -6.96 -6.35 -19.79
C LEU A 83 -5.51 -5.99 -20.11
N SER A 84 -5.03 -6.31 -21.31
CA SER A 84 -3.66 -5.98 -21.74
C SER A 84 -3.45 -4.48 -21.90
N GLY A 85 -4.46 -3.73 -22.35
CA GLY A 85 -4.41 -2.27 -22.44
C GLY A 85 -4.25 -1.61 -21.08
N ALA A 86 -4.99 -2.08 -20.07
CA ALA A 86 -4.87 -1.62 -18.69
C ALA A 86 -3.45 -1.86 -18.13
N LEU A 87 -2.92 -3.07 -18.32
CA LEU A 87 -1.58 -3.44 -17.86
C LEU A 87 -0.47 -2.67 -18.60
N ALA A 88 -0.59 -2.54 -19.92
CA ALA A 88 0.38 -1.81 -20.74
C ALA A 88 0.44 -0.32 -20.36
N THR A 89 -0.71 0.32 -20.09
CA THR A 89 -0.77 1.71 -19.62
C THR A 89 -0.03 1.90 -18.30
N ALA A 90 -0.03 0.87 -17.45
CA ALA A 90 0.70 0.85 -16.18
C ALA A 90 2.15 0.35 -16.31
N GLY A 91 2.65 0.11 -17.53
CA GLY A 91 3.99 -0.42 -17.77
C GLY A 91 4.21 -1.82 -17.17
N VAL A 92 3.17 -2.64 -17.08
CA VAL A 92 3.25 -4.02 -16.60
C VAL A 92 3.32 -4.98 -17.78
N SER A 93 4.36 -5.80 -17.80
CA SER A 93 4.48 -6.87 -18.79
C SER A 93 3.46 -7.98 -18.55
N LEU A 94 2.91 -8.53 -19.64
CA LEU A 94 1.90 -9.57 -19.61
C LEU A 94 2.35 -10.79 -20.40
N PHE A 95 2.19 -11.97 -19.81
CA PHE A 95 2.25 -13.25 -20.50
C PHE A 95 0.89 -13.95 -20.37
N ALA A 96 0.15 -14.08 -21.47
CA ALA A 96 -1.23 -14.58 -21.46
C ALA A 96 -1.33 -16.03 -21.94
N ILE A 97 -2.20 -16.82 -21.31
CA ILE A 97 -2.48 -18.21 -21.65
C ILE A 97 -3.99 -18.42 -21.66
N SER A 98 -4.53 -18.90 -22.78
CA SER A 98 -5.95 -19.22 -22.90
C SER A 98 -6.20 -20.71 -22.67
N THR A 99 -7.34 -21.01 -22.05
CA THR A 99 -7.94 -22.35 -21.98
C THR A 99 -9.22 -22.37 -22.81
N PHE A 100 -9.97 -23.48 -22.79
CA PHE A 100 -11.27 -23.55 -23.46
C PHE A 100 -12.28 -22.54 -22.89
N ASP A 101 -12.34 -22.41 -21.56
CA ASP A 101 -13.37 -21.60 -20.90
C ASP A 101 -12.91 -20.19 -20.57
N THR A 102 -11.60 -19.94 -20.43
CA THR A 102 -11.13 -18.63 -19.94
C THR A 102 -9.66 -18.37 -20.21
N ASP A 103 -9.25 -17.13 -19.98
CA ASP A 103 -7.87 -16.66 -20.03
C ASP A 103 -7.20 -16.59 -18.65
N TYR A 104 -5.89 -16.76 -18.66
CA TYR A 104 -4.99 -16.60 -17.53
C TYR A 104 -3.91 -15.58 -17.90
N LEU A 105 -3.64 -14.66 -16.98
CA LEU A 105 -2.66 -13.60 -17.14
C LEU A 105 -1.53 -13.80 -16.14
N LEU A 106 -0.31 -13.94 -16.64
CA LEU A 106 0.89 -13.93 -15.83
C LEU A 106 1.52 -12.54 -15.86
N VAL A 107 1.78 -11.99 -14.68
CA VAL A 107 2.52 -10.74 -14.46
C VAL A 107 3.70 -11.00 -13.55
N LYS A 108 4.74 -10.18 -13.62
CA LYS A 108 5.86 -10.29 -12.70
C LYS A 108 5.40 -10.07 -11.25
N ALA A 109 5.86 -10.90 -10.32
CA ALA A 109 5.49 -10.82 -8.92
C ALA A 109 5.88 -9.47 -8.30
N GLU A 110 7.04 -8.91 -8.69
CA GLU A 110 7.48 -7.55 -8.33
C GLU A 110 6.54 -6.45 -8.84
N ASP A 111 5.86 -6.68 -9.96
CA ASP A 111 4.90 -5.75 -10.56
C ASP A 111 3.45 -6.05 -10.16
N LEU A 112 3.20 -7.08 -9.35
CA LEU A 112 1.85 -7.56 -9.05
C LEU A 112 0.98 -6.47 -8.43
N SER A 113 1.50 -5.72 -7.46
CA SER A 113 0.78 -4.60 -6.84
C SER A 113 0.36 -3.54 -7.87
N ARG A 114 1.25 -3.22 -8.82
CA ARG A 114 0.98 -2.28 -9.91
C ARG A 114 -0.06 -2.85 -10.89
N ALA A 115 0.04 -4.13 -11.22
CA ALA A 115 -0.91 -4.84 -12.08
C ALA A 115 -2.33 -4.85 -11.49
N LEU A 116 -2.45 -5.22 -10.21
CA LEU A 116 -3.71 -5.26 -9.49
C LEU A 116 -4.35 -3.86 -9.40
N ALA A 117 -3.55 -2.83 -9.14
CA ALA A 117 -4.02 -1.45 -9.12
C ALA A 117 -4.53 -1.00 -10.49
N ALA A 118 -3.80 -1.32 -11.57
CA ALA A 118 -4.18 -0.97 -12.94
C ALA A 118 -5.49 -1.65 -13.37
N LEU A 119 -5.63 -2.95 -13.11
CA LEU A 119 -6.84 -3.70 -13.43
C LEU A 119 -8.06 -3.18 -12.66
N ARG A 120 -7.88 -2.83 -11.38
CA ARG A 120 -8.94 -2.20 -10.57
C ARG A 120 -9.32 -0.81 -11.07
N ALA A 121 -8.32 0.00 -11.47
CA ALA A 121 -8.55 1.32 -12.03
C ALA A 121 -9.28 1.27 -13.38
N ALA A 122 -9.07 0.22 -14.17
CA ALA A 122 -9.81 -0.06 -15.40
C ALA A 122 -11.26 -0.55 -15.16
N GLY A 123 -11.65 -0.77 -13.90
CA GLY A 123 -13.01 -1.15 -13.52
C GLY A 123 -13.22 -2.66 -13.34
N HIS A 124 -12.15 -3.46 -13.33
CA HIS A 124 -12.23 -4.90 -13.06
C HIS A 124 -12.14 -5.21 -11.57
N ARG A 125 -12.76 -6.31 -11.16
CA ARG A 125 -12.65 -6.87 -9.80
C ARG A 125 -11.52 -7.88 -9.75
N VAL A 126 -10.71 -7.87 -8.69
CA VAL A 126 -9.67 -8.89 -8.48
C VAL A 126 -9.78 -9.50 -7.08
N ASP A 127 -10.19 -10.77 -7.04
CA ASP A 127 -10.31 -11.66 -5.88
C ASP A 127 -9.03 -12.49 -5.69
N GLY A 128 -8.85 -13.13 -4.54
CA GLY A 128 -7.72 -14.05 -4.30
C GLY A 128 -6.32 -13.40 -4.19
N ALA A 129 -6.21 -12.07 -4.36
CA ALA A 129 -5.03 -11.34 -3.88
C ALA A 129 -4.80 -11.75 -2.42
N PRO A 130 -3.57 -12.06 -1.98
CA PRO A 130 -3.38 -12.56 -0.64
C PRO A 130 -4.02 -11.52 0.28
N GLU A 131 -4.96 -11.94 1.14
CA GLU A 131 -5.07 -11.21 2.39
C GLU A 131 -3.64 -11.26 2.96
N PRO A 132 -3.03 -10.11 3.27
CA PRO A 132 -1.65 -10.09 3.74
C PRO A 132 -1.53 -11.15 4.84
N PRO A 133 -0.48 -11.99 4.85
CA PRO A 133 -0.36 -13.07 5.81
C PRO A 133 -0.73 -12.57 7.21
N GLU A 134 -1.31 -13.41 8.08
CA GLU A 134 -1.82 -12.98 9.40
C GLU A 134 -0.77 -12.21 10.25
N ASP A 135 0.51 -12.32 9.88
CA ASP A 135 1.67 -11.63 10.45
C ASP A 135 1.99 -10.24 9.81
N GLU A 136 1.51 -9.95 8.59
CA GLU A 136 1.70 -8.68 7.88
C GLU A 136 0.42 -7.82 7.80
N SER A 137 -0.76 -8.43 7.98
CA SER A 137 -2.01 -7.69 8.11
C SER A 137 -2.11 -7.05 9.49
N PRO A 138 -2.56 -5.79 9.62
CA PRO A 138 -2.84 -5.23 10.94
C PRO A 138 -3.81 -6.13 11.70
N PRO A 139 -3.63 -6.33 13.01
CA PRO A 139 -4.49 -7.17 13.82
C PRO A 139 -5.94 -6.68 13.74
N PRO A 140 -6.95 -7.53 14.04
CA PRO A 140 -8.37 -7.19 13.82
C PRO A 140 -8.81 -5.84 14.41
N TRP A 141 -8.24 -5.42 15.54
CA TRP A 141 -8.52 -4.13 16.18
C TRP A 141 -7.92 -2.91 15.47
N ALA A 142 -6.96 -3.10 14.57
CA ALA A 142 -6.34 -2.05 13.74
C ALA A 142 -6.90 -2.00 12.31
N ARG A 143 -7.73 -2.96 11.90
CA ARG A 143 -8.26 -3.05 10.53
C ARG A 143 -9.38 -2.02 10.27
N PRO A 144 -9.38 -1.31 9.14
CA PRO A 144 -10.51 -0.49 8.75
C PRO A 144 -11.75 -1.33 8.48
N ARG A 145 -12.91 -0.92 9.03
CA ARG A 145 -14.20 -1.59 8.78
C ARG A 145 -14.59 -1.61 7.30
N ARG A 146 -14.35 -0.52 6.57
CA ARG A 146 -14.65 -0.38 5.14
C ARG A 146 -13.46 -0.89 4.34
N ARG A 147 -13.46 -2.20 4.06
CA ARG A 147 -12.37 -2.89 3.35
C ARG A 147 -12.16 -2.35 1.93
N ASP A 148 -13.23 -1.90 1.26
CA ASP A 148 -13.21 -1.22 -0.04
C ASP A 148 -12.42 0.10 -0.04
N ARG A 149 -12.10 0.63 1.14
CA ARG A 149 -11.35 1.88 1.34
C ARG A 149 -10.03 1.65 2.06
N ALA A 150 -9.71 0.41 2.44
CA ALA A 150 -8.49 0.09 3.16
C ALA A 150 -7.32 0.11 2.17
N ILE A 151 -6.21 0.70 2.60
CA ILE A 151 -4.96 0.63 1.87
C ILE A 151 -4.22 -0.63 2.32
N GLN A 152 -3.94 -1.52 1.36
CA GLN A 152 -3.16 -2.76 1.59
C GLN A 152 -1.67 -2.55 1.32
N ASP A 153 -1.31 -1.51 0.58
CA ASP A 153 0.06 -1.21 0.20
C ASP A 153 0.79 -0.47 1.33
N GLU A 154 1.77 -1.13 1.95
CA GLU A 154 2.63 -0.55 2.98
C GLU A 154 3.46 0.63 2.44
N ALA A 155 3.88 0.58 1.17
CA ALA A 155 4.65 1.67 0.57
C ALA A 155 3.82 2.96 0.48
N TRP A 156 2.51 2.85 0.25
CA TRP A 156 1.60 3.97 0.31
C TRP A 156 1.52 4.57 1.72
N ILE A 157 1.46 3.73 2.76
CA ILE A 157 1.43 4.18 4.17
C ILE A 157 2.70 4.95 4.51
N ILE A 158 3.86 4.40 4.14
CA ILE A 158 5.16 5.03 4.35
C ILE A 158 5.22 6.38 3.64
N SER A 159 4.88 6.42 2.34
CA SER A 159 4.85 7.66 1.56
C SER A 159 3.87 8.70 2.13
N PHE A 160 2.76 8.25 2.71
CA PHE A 160 1.80 9.13 3.41
C PHE A 160 2.41 9.76 4.66
N LEU A 161 3.08 8.97 5.50
CA LEU A 161 3.73 9.46 6.71
C LEU A 161 4.93 10.38 6.41
N GLU A 162 5.66 10.13 5.33
CA GLU A 162 6.78 10.96 4.89
C GLU A 162 6.34 12.35 4.46
N ARG A 163 5.29 12.46 3.65
CA ARG A 163 4.83 13.76 3.11
C ARG A 163 3.93 14.55 4.06
N ALA A 164 3.27 13.88 5.01
CA ALA A 164 2.33 14.55 5.88
C ALA A 164 3.01 15.58 6.79
N ASP A 165 2.35 16.72 6.94
CA ASP A 165 2.85 17.91 7.61
C ASP A 165 2.75 17.81 9.14
N TYR A 166 1.68 17.25 9.69
CA TYR A 166 1.56 16.98 11.13
C TYR A 166 0.72 15.73 11.37
N GLY A 167 0.71 15.27 12.62
CA GLY A 167 -0.23 14.24 13.04
C GLY A 167 -0.67 14.44 14.48
N VAL A 168 -1.63 13.64 14.89
CA VAL A 168 -2.31 13.75 16.17
C VAL A 168 -1.96 12.52 17.01
N LEU A 169 -1.16 12.71 18.05
CA LEU A 169 -0.85 11.70 19.04
C LEU A 169 -1.99 11.62 20.05
N ALA A 170 -2.59 10.44 20.19
CA ALA A 170 -3.56 10.13 21.22
C ALA A 170 -2.94 9.21 22.29
N THR A 171 -3.04 9.62 23.54
CA THR A 171 -2.69 8.79 24.72
C THR A 171 -3.90 8.65 25.64
N CYS A 172 -3.86 7.68 26.54
CA CYS A 172 -4.94 7.45 27.50
C CYS A 172 -4.38 7.22 28.90
N VAL A 173 -4.85 8.00 29.89
CA VAL A 173 -4.46 7.87 31.29
C VAL A 173 -5.71 7.67 32.13
N GLY A 174 -5.77 6.56 32.89
CA GLY A 174 -6.93 6.25 33.73
C GLY A 174 -8.26 6.18 32.94
N GLY A 175 -8.21 5.69 31.70
CA GLY A 175 -9.39 5.62 30.82
C GLY A 175 -9.78 6.95 30.16
N ARG A 176 -9.04 8.04 30.38
CA ARG A 176 -9.31 9.35 29.78
C ARG A 176 -8.41 9.57 28.56
N PRO A 177 -8.96 9.52 27.33
CA PRO A 177 -8.18 9.80 26.14
C PRO A 177 -7.87 11.30 26.04
N PHE A 178 -6.71 11.62 25.47
CA PHE A 178 -6.28 12.97 25.19
C PHE A 178 -5.46 12.99 23.90
N THR A 179 -5.57 14.07 23.12
CA THR A 179 -4.92 14.21 21.82
C THR A 179 -4.07 15.47 21.73
N VAL A 180 -2.93 15.38 21.05
CA VAL A 180 -2.06 16.52 20.73
C VAL A 180 -1.59 16.45 19.29
N ALA A 181 -1.77 17.55 18.56
CA ALA A 181 -1.19 17.70 17.22
C ALA A 181 0.29 18.06 17.34
N ARG A 182 1.16 17.37 16.58
CA ARG A 182 2.60 17.61 16.57
C ARG A 182 3.21 17.32 15.20
N ASN A 183 4.31 18.01 14.95
CA ASN A 183 5.25 17.65 13.90
C ASN A 183 5.92 16.32 14.25
N PHE A 184 6.21 15.52 13.22
CA PHE A 184 6.72 14.18 13.38
C PHE A 184 7.60 13.78 12.20
N VAL A 185 8.46 12.79 12.41
CA VAL A 185 9.17 12.10 11.34
C VAL A 185 9.04 10.59 11.51
N TYR A 186 8.69 9.90 10.44
CA TYR A 186 8.73 8.43 10.39
C TYR A 186 10.13 7.98 9.94
N VAL A 187 10.68 6.95 10.57
CA VAL A 187 12.02 6.42 10.30
C VAL A 187 11.89 4.94 9.92
N PRO A 188 11.87 4.61 8.61
CA PRO A 188 11.61 3.24 8.13
C PRO A 188 12.54 2.18 8.71
N GLU A 189 13.84 2.48 8.79
CA GLU A 189 14.87 1.56 9.28
C GLU A 189 14.73 1.20 10.77
N ARG A 190 13.96 2.01 11.54
CA ARG A 190 13.64 1.76 12.95
C ARG A 190 12.16 1.42 13.18
N ARG A 191 11.34 1.44 12.11
CA ARG A 191 9.88 1.26 12.13
C ARG A 191 9.21 2.05 13.26
N CYS A 192 9.57 3.33 13.40
CA CYS A 192 9.09 4.18 14.48
C CYS A 192 8.82 5.63 14.02
N ILE A 193 7.99 6.33 14.79
CA ILE A 193 7.75 7.77 14.64
C ILE A 193 8.47 8.52 15.77
N TYR A 194 9.22 9.56 15.43
CA TYR A 194 9.75 10.50 16.41
C TYR A 194 8.94 11.79 16.45
N LEU A 195 8.71 12.27 17.67
CA LEU A 195 8.15 13.59 17.96
C LEU A 195 9.04 14.29 19.00
N HIS A 196 8.83 15.59 19.20
CA HIS A 196 9.49 16.32 20.27
C HIS A 196 8.49 17.12 21.11
N GLY A 197 8.91 17.49 22.31
CA GLY A 197 8.13 18.36 23.20
C GLY A 197 8.93 18.80 24.43
N ALA A 198 8.29 19.49 25.34
CA ALA A 198 8.89 19.85 26.62
C ALA A 198 9.12 18.61 27.50
N ARG A 199 10.13 18.65 28.36
CA ARG A 199 10.37 17.64 29.42
C ARG A 199 9.41 17.79 30.62
N ALA A 200 8.17 18.20 30.36
CA ALA A 200 7.14 18.43 31.37
C ALA A 200 5.74 18.36 30.76
N GLY A 201 4.74 18.18 31.63
CA GLY A 201 3.35 18.15 31.25
C GLY A 201 2.85 16.78 30.81
N ARG A 202 1.56 16.72 30.50
CA ARG A 202 0.80 15.46 30.41
C ARG A 202 1.37 14.46 29.43
N THR A 203 1.77 14.88 28.22
CA THR A 203 2.36 13.97 27.22
C THR A 203 3.65 13.36 27.74
N TYR A 204 4.57 14.19 28.26
CA TYR A 204 5.84 13.72 28.80
C TYR A 204 5.65 12.73 29.95
N GLU A 205 4.81 13.08 30.93
CA GLU A 205 4.50 12.22 32.08
C GLU A 205 3.88 10.88 31.65
N THR A 206 2.99 10.87 30.65
CA THR A 206 2.39 9.65 30.13
C THR A 206 3.42 8.74 29.46
N VAL A 207 4.36 9.35 28.74
CA VAL A 207 5.37 8.64 27.94
C VAL A 207 6.44 7.99 28.81
N LEU A 208 6.77 8.58 29.98
CA LEU A 208 7.71 8.00 30.95
C LEU A 208 7.31 6.60 31.43
N HIS A 209 6.02 6.25 31.33
CA HIS A 209 5.50 4.96 31.76
C HIS A 209 5.29 3.95 30.61
N GLY A 210 5.73 4.26 29.38
CA GLY A 210 5.60 3.34 28.24
C GLY A 210 4.14 3.06 27.85
N ALA A 211 3.39 4.10 27.54
CA ALA A 211 1.95 4.02 27.28
C ALA A 211 1.63 3.50 25.87
N ARG A 212 0.52 2.75 25.74
CA ARG A 212 -0.08 2.51 24.41
C ARG A 212 -0.62 3.83 23.87
N ALA A 213 -0.35 4.10 22.61
CA ALA A 213 -0.77 5.30 21.92
C ALA A 213 -1.25 4.96 20.51
N ASN A 214 -2.02 5.87 19.93
CA ASN A 214 -2.18 5.92 18.49
C ASN A 214 -1.71 7.27 17.94
N PHE A 215 -1.27 7.29 16.70
CA PHE A 215 -0.89 8.49 15.97
C PHE A 215 -1.67 8.54 14.67
N ASN A 216 -2.51 9.55 14.52
CA ASN A 216 -3.35 9.74 13.35
C ASN A 216 -2.79 10.83 12.45
N VAL A 217 -2.73 10.54 11.16
CA VAL A 217 -2.42 11.51 10.12
C VAL A 217 -3.56 11.44 9.11
N SER A 218 -4.11 12.59 8.71
CA SER A 218 -5.25 12.62 7.80
C SER A 218 -5.32 13.90 6.98
N GLU A 219 -5.80 13.76 5.76
CA GLU A 219 -6.05 14.83 4.81
C GLU A 219 -7.52 14.76 4.38
N MET A 220 -8.20 15.90 4.38
CA MET A 220 -9.53 16.05 3.79
C MET A 220 -9.38 16.47 2.32
N GLY A 221 -10.05 15.76 1.43
CA GLY A 221 -10.14 16.07 0.02
C GLY A 221 -11.36 16.92 -0.30
N ARG A 222 -11.89 16.78 -1.53
CA ARG A 222 -13.10 17.48 -1.97
C ARG A 222 -14.36 16.94 -1.27
N LEU A 223 -15.32 17.84 -1.06
CA LEU A 223 -16.69 17.49 -0.71
C LEU A 223 -17.43 17.08 -1.99
N LEU A 224 -18.26 16.04 -1.88
CA LEU A 224 -18.89 15.36 -3.00
C LEU A 224 -20.43 15.49 -2.86
N PRO A 225 -21.07 16.43 -3.58
CA PRO A 225 -22.52 16.55 -3.58
C PRO A 225 -23.21 15.31 -4.17
N ALA A 226 -24.46 15.10 -3.77
CA ALA A 226 -25.34 14.08 -4.33
C ALA A 226 -26.80 14.55 -4.20
N ASP A 227 -27.71 13.88 -4.91
CA ASP A 227 -29.14 14.21 -4.90
C ASP A 227 -29.80 13.94 -3.54
N THR A 228 -29.24 13.00 -2.77
CA THR A 228 -29.70 12.68 -1.42
C THR A 228 -28.63 12.99 -0.38
N ALA A 229 -29.06 13.47 0.80
CA ALA A 229 -28.16 13.80 1.90
C ALA A 229 -27.29 12.62 2.35
N MET A 230 -27.79 11.38 2.22
CA MET A 230 -27.08 10.16 2.62
C MET A 230 -25.99 9.73 1.64
N GLU A 231 -26.02 10.24 0.41
CA GLU A 231 -25.03 9.97 -0.64
C GLU A 231 -23.96 11.04 -0.73
N MET A 232 -24.17 12.19 -0.08
CA MET A 232 -23.14 13.22 0.05
C MET A 232 -21.89 12.64 0.71
N GLY A 233 -20.74 12.95 0.13
CA GLY A 233 -19.48 12.35 0.51
C GLY A 233 -18.37 13.37 0.74
N VAL A 234 -17.24 12.85 1.19
CA VAL A 234 -15.98 13.57 1.28
C VAL A 234 -14.88 12.63 0.84
N GLU A 235 -13.98 13.14 0.00
CA GLU A 235 -12.71 12.50 -0.25
C GLU A 235 -11.82 12.64 0.98
N TYR A 236 -11.02 11.63 1.26
CA TYR A 236 -10.08 11.70 2.37
C TYR A 236 -8.98 10.67 2.17
N ALA A 237 -7.85 10.91 2.81
CA ALA A 237 -6.77 9.96 2.96
C ALA A 237 -6.26 10.03 4.40
N GLY A 238 -5.82 8.91 4.97
CA GLY A 238 -5.24 8.94 6.29
C GLY A 238 -4.64 7.63 6.72
N VAL A 239 -3.76 7.73 7.71
CA VAL A 239 -3.10 6.61 8.38
C VAL A 239 -3.37 6.70 9.87
N VAL A 240 -3.66 5.57 10.49
CA VAL A 240 -3.65 5.42 11.95
C VAL A 240 -2.53 4.44 12.30
N VAL A 241 -1.57 4.90 13.08
CA VAL A 241 -0.47 4.10 13.63
C VAL A 241 -0.81 3.76 15.07
N PHE A 242 -0.62 2.52 15.47
CA PHE A 242 -0.83 2.01 16.82
C PHE A 242 0.50 1.51 17.35
N GLY A 243 0.77 1.76 18.63
CA GLY A 243 2.06 1.40 19.18
C GLY A 243 2.25 1.76 20.64
N ARG A 244 3.51 1.70 21.06
CA ARG A 244 3.94 2.18 22.38
C ARG A 244 4.80 3.42 22.24
N VAL A 245 4.47 4.42 23.04
CA VAL A 245 5.26 5.65 23.10
C VAL A 245 6.20 5.61 24.31
N SER A 246 7.46 5.97 24.09
CA SER A 246 8.54 5.99 25.08
C SER A 246 9.40 7.25 24.92
N LEU A 247 10.19 7.55 25.95
CA LEU A 247 11.20 8.61 25.89
C LEU A 247 12.48 8.04 25.26
N VAL A 248 13.11 8.77 24.35
CA VAL A 248 14.44 8.44 23.85
C VAL A 248 15.48 8.85 24.89
N GLU A 249 16.18 7.88 25.47
CA GLU A 249 17.20 8.11 26.50
C GLU A 249 18.60 8.28 25.92
N ASP A 250 18.89 7.62 24.79
CA ASP A 250 20.17 7.75 24.10
C ASP A 250 20.29 9.16 23.48
N PRO A 251 21.27 9.97 23.90
CA PRO A 251 21.45 11.32 23.37
C PRO A 251 21.77 11.35 21.87
N ASP A 252 22.43 10.33 21.32
CA ASP A 252 22.77 10.28 19.90
C ASP A 252 21.54 9.94 19.04
N GLU A 253 20.70 9.02 19.51
CA GLU A 253 19.39 8.76 18.90
C GLU A 253 18.50 10.01 18.94
N ALA A 254 18.47 10.72 20.08
CA ALA A 254 17.68 11.93 20.25
C ALA A 254 18.12 13.06 19.31
N LYS A 255 19.44 13.29 19.16
CA LYS A 255 19.99 14.26 18.19
C LYS A 255 19.66 13.88 16.76
N ASP A 256 19.80 12.60 16.39
CA ASP A 256 19.46 12.11 15.05
C ASP A 256 17.97 12.33 14.74
N ALA A 257 17.08 12.01 15.68
CA ALA A 257 15.64 12.24 15.53
C ALA A 257 15.29 13.74 15.34
N LEU A 258 15.89 14.62 16.14
CA LEU A 258 15.70 16.07 16.01
C LEU A 258 16.26 16.61 14.69
N ARG A 259 17.44 16.13 14.26
CA ARG A 259 18.00 16.46 12.94
C ARG A 259 17.04 16.07 11.82
N ARG A 260 16.50 14.85 11.84
CA ARG A 260 15.56 14.34 10.83
C ARG A 260 14.24 15.12 10.80
N LEU A 261 13.75 15.58 11.97
CA LEU A 261 12.63 16.51 12.02
C LEU A 261 12.97 17.80 11.29
N VAL A 262 14.11 18.43 11.59
CA VAL A 262 14.52 19.67 10.91
C VAL A 262 14.67 19.45 9.41
N GLU A 263 15.27 18.34 8.98
CA GLU A 263 15.43 18.01 7.56
C GLU A 263 14.09 17.82 6.83
N LYS A 264 13.11 17.17 7.47
CA LYS A 264 11.76 17.02 6.90
C LYS A 264 11.06 18.37 6.69
N TYR A 265 11.14 19.26 7.68
CA TYR A 265 10.37 20.51 7.68
C TYR A 265 11.11 21.71 7.05
N PHE A 266 12.44 21.67 7.05
CA PHE A 266 13.30 22.73 6.52
C PHE A 266 14.37 22.15 5.56
N PRO A 267 13.97 21.38 4.52
CA PRO A 267 14.90 20.65 3.65
C PRO A 267 15.87 21.55 2.86
N HIS A 268 15.58 22.85 2.79
CA HIS A 268 16.41 23.85 2.12
C HIS A 268 17.54 24.40 3.00
N LEU A 269 17.54 24.15 4.31
CA LEU A 269 18.58 24.60 5.24
C LEU A 269 19.64 23.51 5.47
N ARG A 270 20.86 23.90 5.86
CA ARG A 270 21.99 23.01 6.14
C ARG A 270 22.58 23.29 7.52
N ALA A 271 22.67 22.25 8.34
CA ALA A 271 23.29 22.34 9.67
C ALA A 271 24.77 22.75 9.56
N GLY A 272 25.23 23.62 10.46
CA GLY A 272 26.58 24.18 10.45
C GLY A 272 26.81 25.31 9.45
N ARG A 273 25.87 25.55 8.52
CA ARG A 273 25.89 26.68 7.58
C ARG A 273 24.78 27.68 7.88
N ASP A 274 23.54 27.22 7.87
CA ASP A 274 22.36 28.08 8.01
C ASP A 274 21.82 28.09 9.46
N TYR A 275 22.11 27.05 10.24
CA TYR A 275 21.76 26.95 11.65
C TYR A 275 22.75 26.06 12.42
N THR A 276 22.86 26.27 13.73
CA THR A 276 23.69 25.43 14.62
C THR A 276 23.05 24.04 14.78
N PRO A 277 23.80 22.93 14.58
CA PRO A 277 23.28 21.58 14.83
C PRO A 277 22.83 21.39 16.29
N VAL A 278 21.96 20.41 16.54
CA VAL A 278 21.48 20.06 17.88
C VAL A 278 22.66 19.74 18.81
N GLN A 279 22.67 20.36 19.99
CA GLN A 279 23.71 20.22 21.02
C GLN A 279 23.17 19.47 22.24
N ASP A 280 24.08 18.97 23.11
CA ASP A 280 23.70 18.30 24.36
C ASP A 280 22.88 19.18 25.30
N VAL A 281 23.10 20.49 25.26
CA VAL A 281 22.34 21.46 26.07
C VAL A 281 20.86 21.52 25.65
N ASP A 282 20.54 21.30 24.38
CA ASP A 282 19.18 21.34 23.86
C ASP A 282 18.34 20.15 24.39
N LEU A 283 19.00 19.00 24.60
CA LEU A 283 18.39 17.79 25.15
C LEU A 283 17.99 17.94 26.64
N LYS A 284 18.53 18.95 27.34
CA LYS A 284 18.17 19.23 28.74
C LYS A 284 16.76 19.81 28.88
N VAL A 285 16.25 20.46 27.82
CA VAL A 285 14.92 21.09 27.81
C VAL A 285 13.94 20.42 26.85
N THR A 286 14.47 19.66 25.89
CA THR A 286 13.68 18.96 24.87
C THR A 286 13.58 17.47 25.20
N ALA A 287 12.36 16.96 25.25
CA ALA A 287 12.06 15.53 25.24
C ALA A 287 11.90 15.07 23.79
N VAL A 288 12.59 13.99 23.42
CA VAL A 288 12.33 13.26 22.17
C VAL A 288 11.49 12.04 22.51
N LEU A 289 10.34 11.94 21.85
CA LEU A 289 9.34 10.89 22.04
C LEU A 289 9.47 9.94 20.86
N ARG A 290 9.49 8.64 21.14
CA ARG A 290 9.50 7.58 20.14
C ARG A 290 8.19 6.80 20.23
N LEU A 291 7.53 6.59 19.10
CA LEU A 291 6.39 5.68 18.96
C LEU A 291 6.84 4.49 18.11
N ASP A 292 7.04 3.34 18.75
CA ASP A 292 7.30 2.08 18.05
C ASP A 292 6.02 1.56 17.43
N VAL A 293 6.04 1.26 16.13
CA VAL A 293 4.86 0.81 15.38
C VAL A 293 4.57 -0.66 15.73
N GLU A 294 3.45 -0.90 16.41
CA GLU A 294 2.88 -2.23 16.64
C GLU A 294 2.01 -2.65 15.45
N ALA A 295 1.22 -1.73 14.93
CA ALA A 295 0.38 -1.92 13.75
C ALA A 295 0.02 -0.57 13.12
N TRP A 296 -0.41 -0.56 11.86
CA TRP A 296 -1.02 0.62 11.25
C TRP A 296 -2.14 0.24 10.30
N SER A 297 -2.96 1.21 9.91
CA SER A 297 -3.84 1.06 8.77
C SER A 297 -3.97 2.36 8.00
N GLY A 298 -3.94 2.23 6.67
CA GLY A 298 -4.28 3.30 5.75
C GLY A 298 -5.73 3.21 5.29
N LYS A 299 -6.35 4.36 5.04
CA LYS A 299 -7.70 4.42 4.47
C LYS A 299 -7.83 5.61 3.53
N GLN A 300 -8.39 5.37 2.34
CA GLN A 300 -8.61 6.42 1.34
C GLN A 300 -9.99 6.29 0.69
N LYS A 301 -10.59 7.44 0.38
CA LYS A 301 -11.68 7.57 -0.59
C LYS A 301 -11.32 8.70 -1.55
N GLN A 302 -11.30 8.38 -2.85
CA GLN A 302 -11.08 9.36 -3.91
C GLN A 302 -12.18 9.17 -4.96
N ALA A 303 -12.75 10.27 -5.44
CA ALA A 303 -13.70 10.29 -6.53
C ALA A 303 -12.99 10.65 -7.84
N PRO A 304 -13.61 10.38 -9.01
CA PRO A 304 -13.07 10.83 -10.29
C PRO A 304 -12.76 12.35 -10.29
N PRO A 305 -11.72 12.80 -11.03
CA PRO A 305 -11.37 14.22 -11.09
C PRO A 305 -12.53 15.12 -11.53
N ASP A 306 -13.41 14.62 -12.39
CA ASP A 306 -14.58 15.31 -12.96
C ASP A 306 -15.88 15.11 -12.16
N PHE A 307 -15.80 14.65 -10.91
CA PHE A 307 -16.99 14.42 -10.07
C PHE A 307 -17.89 15.68 -10.02
N PRO A 308 -19.16 15.58 -10.46
CA PRO A 308 -20.02 16.75 -10.62
C PRO A 308 -20.21 17.54 -9.32
N GLY A 309 -19.85 18.83 -9.38
CA GLY A 309 -20.03 19.76 -8.27
C GLY A 309 -19.10 19.52 -7.08
N ALA A 310 -18.10 18.63 -7.18
CA ALA A 310 -17.10 18.48 -6.14
C ALA A 310 -16.35 19.79 -5.89
N PHE A 311 -16.12 20.12 -4.63
CA PHE A 311 -15.51 21.40 -4.24
C PHE A 311 -14.63 21.25 -2.99
N TRP A 312 -13.64 22.13 -2.83
CA TRP A 312 -12.82 22.14 -1.63
C TRP A 312 -13.50 22.92 -0.49
N TRP A 313 -13.33 22.45 0.74
CA TRP A 313 -13.80 23.20 1.89
C TRP A 313 -13.13 24.59 1.94
N GLY A 314 -13.94 25.64 2.04
CA GLY A 314 -13.49 27.03 1.99
C GLY A 314 -13.67 27.71 0.63
N GLU A 315 -13.73 26.93 -0.46
CA GLU A 315 -14.21 27.41 -1.74
C GLU A 315 -15.74 27.45 -1.69
N LYS A 316 -16.33 28.61 -1.38
CA LYS A 316 -17.79 28.75 -1.32
C LYS A 316 -18.38 28.41 -2.69
N ASN A 317 -19.24 27.39 -2.74
CA ASN A 317 -20.08 27.11 -3.90
C ASN A 317 -20.99 28.34 -4.10
N THR A 318 -20.74 29.12 -5.15
CA THR A 318 -21.68 30.15 -5.57
C THR A 318 -22.91 29.40 -6.08
N PRO A 319 -24.13 29.65 -5.56
CA PRO A 319 -25.31 28.93 -6.02
C PRO A 319 -25.41 29.08 -7.53
N LYS A 320 -25.65 27.97 -8.26
CA LYS A 320 -26.18 28.08 -9.62
C LYS A 320 -27.51 28.82 -9.48
N THR A 321 -27.54 30.08 -9.88
CA THR A 321 -28.78 30.83 -10.07
C THR A 321 -29.67 29.99 -10.98
N VAL A 322 -30.83 29.61 -10.43
CA VAL A 322 -31.95 28.98 -11.15
C VAL A 322 -32.49 29.95 -12.19
#